data_AF-A0A1Z9BVC1-F1
#
_entry.id   AF-A0A1Z9BVC1-F1
#
_cell.length_a   1.000
_cell.length_b   1.000
_cell.length_c   1.000
_cell.angle_alpha   90.00
_cell.angle_beta   90.00
_cell.angle_gamma   90.00
#
_symmetry.space_group_name_H-M   'P 1'
#
loop_
_entity.id
_entity.type
_entity.pdbx_description
1 polymer ?
#
loop_
_entity_poly.entity_id
_entity_poly.type
_entity_poly.pdbx_seq_one_letter_code
_entity_poly.pdbx_strand_id
1 'polypeptide(L)'
;MHEGCNLQREQYIEDQQSKLVACVFTQALFDRYDLPADSLDSLVDIVMSCVDHDSSAAELESLANQHISDIVSLNEYSNTKYNKYMEFAWGKGFTVPLEQSIDDYLMVLEEFGEFHLQTCAHFIFHNQDIWHNDDFDRVMEEERKTIDGLLQ
;
A
#
# COMPACT_ATOMS: atom_id res chain seq x y z
N MET A 1 -37.03 13.30 24.56
CA MET A 1 -37.20 12.47 23.35
C MET A 1 -36.51 13.09 22.12
N HIS A 2 -35.42 13.87 22.27
CA HIS A 2 -34.73 14.51 21.13
C HIS A 2 -33.38 13.87 20.76
N GLU A 3 -32.71 13.17 21.67
CA GLU A 3 -31.38 12.59 21.41
C GLU A 3 -31.41 11.41 20.43
N GLY A 4 -32.44 10.56 20.48
CA GLY A 4 -32.54 9.39 19.59
C GLY A 4 -32.75 9.71 18.11
N CYS A 5 -33.25 10.91 17.79
CA CYS A 5 -33.50 11.32 16.40
C CYS A 5 -32.26 11.96 15.74
N ASN A 6 -31.34 12.52 16.53
CA ASN A 6 -30.08 13.08 16.04
C ASN A 6 -29.06 11.97 15.76
N LEU A 7 -28.95 10.99 16.67
CA LEU A 7 -28.08 9.83 16.50
C LEU A 7 -28.41 9.02 15.23
N GLN A 8 -29.70 8.83 14.93
CA GLN A 8 -30.14 8.14 13.70
C GLN A 8 -29.80 8.92 12.42
N ARG A 9 -29.75 10.26 12.51
CA ARG A 9 -29.45 11.12 11.36
C ARG A 9 -27.95 11.18 11.10
N GLU A 10 -27.14 11.31 12.15
CA GLU A 10 -25.68 11.29 12.08
C GLU A 10 -25.20 9.96 11.49
N GLN A 11 -25.71 8.84 12.01
CA GLN A 11 -25.36 7.51 11.51
C GLN A 11 -25.76 7.29 10.04
N TYR A 12 -26.91 7.84 9.61
CA TYR A 12 -27.31 7.78 8.20
C TYR A 12 -26.39 8.60 7.28
N ILE A 13 -25.88 9.74 7.74
CA ILE A 13 -24.98 10.58 6.94
C ILE A 13 -23.63 9.88 6.79
N GLU A 14 -23.10 9.35 7.90
CA GLU A 14 -21.86 8.56 7.92
C GLU A 14 -21.96 7.35 6.98
N ASP A 15 -23.06 6.59 7.04
CA ASP A 15 -23.32 5.46 6.13
C ASP A 15 -23.33 5.87 4.64
N GLN A 16 -23.76 7.09 4.30
CA GLN A 16 -23.77 7.58 2.91
C GLN A 16 -22.37 8.01 2.46
N GLN A 17 -21.60 8.64 3.34
CA GLN A 17 -20.22 9.04 3.07
C GLN A 17 -19.32 7.81 2.90
N SER A 18 -19.42 6.81 3.78
CA SER A 18 -18.68 5.55 3.65
C SER A 18 -19.02 4.83 2.34
N LYS A 19 -20.29 4.79 1.92
CA LYS A 19 -20.68 4.22 0.62
C LYS A 19 -20.09 4.97 -0.57
N LEU A 20 -20.04 6.30 -0.51
CA LEU A 20 -19.43 7.11 -1.56
C LEU A 20 -17.95 6.79 -1.70
N VAL A 21 -17.21 6.81 -0.59
CA VAL A 21 -15.78 6.51 -0.55
C VAL A 21 -15.51 5.09 -1.02
N ALA A 22 -16.27 4.11 -0.52
CA ALA A 22 -16.17 2.72 -0.95
C ALA A 22 -16.37 2.57 -2.47
N CYS A 23 -17.33 3.29 -3.05
CA CYS A 23 -17.58 3.26 -4.49
C CYS A 23 -16.39 3.82 -5.30
N VAL A 24 -15.77 4.91 -4.84
CA VAL A 24 -14.60 5.52 -5.50
C VAL A 24 -13.41 4.57 -5.47
N PHE A 25 -13.09 3.98 -4.31
CA PHE A 25 -12.02 2.98 -4.20
C PHE A 25 -12.32 1.73 -5.03
N THR A 26 -13.52 1.17 -4.90
CA THR A 26 -13.93 -0.06 -5.62
C THR A 26 -13.75 0.13 -7.12
N GLN A 27 -14.26 1.23 -7.68
CA GLN A 27 -14.20 1.47 -9.12
C GLN A 27 -12.75 1.60 -9.61
N ALA A 28 -11.90 2.36 -8.92
CA ALA A 28 -10.53 2.61 -9.35
C ALA A 28 -9.60 1.41 -9.15
N LEU A 29 -9.83 0.64 -8.09
CA LEU A 29 -8.98 -0.48 -7.70
C LEU A 29 -9.34 -1.77 -8.45
N PHE A 30 -10.62 -2.13 -8.60
CA PHE A 30 -11.02 -3.30 -9.42
C PHE A 30 -10.55 -3.18 -10.88
N ASP A 31 -10.53 -1.95 -11.43
CA ASP A 31 -10.09 -1.71 -12.81
C ASP A 31 -8.57 -1.95 -13.01
N ARG A 32 -7.78 -2.06 -11.94
CA ARG A 32 -6.30 -2.13 -12.02
C ARG A 32 -5.64 -3.25 -11.21
N TYR A 33 -6.23 -3.64 -10.10
CA TYR A 33 -5.68 -4.57 -9.13
C TYR A 33 -6.83 -5.47 -8.65
N ASP A 34 -6.79 -6.75 -8.98
CA ASP A 34 -7.85 -7.72 -8.69
C ASP A 34 -7.88 -8.03 -7.18
N LEU A 35 -8.46 -7.13 -6.39
CA LEU A 35 -8.28 -7.08 -4.94
C LEU A 35 -9.36 -7.86 -4.16
N PRO A 36 -9.00 -8.45 -3.01
CA PRO A 36 -9.96 -9.00 -2.07
C PRO A 36 -10.78 -7.89 -1.41
N ALA A 37 -12.06 -8.16 -1.14
CA ALA A 37 -13.01 -7.18 -0.61
C ALA A 37 -12.61 -6.59 0.76
N ASP A 38 -11.83 -7.33 1.54
CA ASP A 38 -11.48 -6.99 2.92
C ASP A 38 -10.49 -5.81 3.01
N SER A 39 -9.64 -5.60 2.00
CA SER A 39 -8.72 -4.45 1.95
C SER A 39 -9.43 -3.12 1.62
N LEU A 40 -10.71 -3.18 1.21
CA LEU A 40 -11.50 -2.00 0.87
C LEU A 40 -12.02 -1.27 2.11
N ASP A 41 -12.46 -2.01 3.13
CA ASP A 41 -13.02 -1.44 4.36
C ASP A 41 -11.97 -0.59 5.10
N SER A 42 -10.73 -1.09 5.21
CA SER A 42 -9.60 -0.36 5.80
C SER A 42 -9.27 0.95 5.07
N LEU A 43 -9.46 1.00 3.74
CA LEU A 43 -9.24 2.22 2.95
C LEU A 43 -10.35 3.25 3.14
N VAL A 44 -11.59 2.80 3.33
CA VAL A 44 -12.71 3.67 3.68
C VAL A 44 -12.46 4.28 5.05
N ASP A 45 -12.05 3.47 6.03
CA ASP A 45 -11.75 3.93 7.39
C ASP A 45 -10.66 5.00 7.43
N ILE A 46 -9.63 4.88 6.58
CA ILE A 46 -8.58 5.90 6.45
C ILE A 46 -9.18 7.24 6.02
N VAL A 47 -9.92 7.27 4.92
CA VAL A 47 -10.51 8.52 4.41
C VAL A 47 -11.44 9.11 5.46
N MET A 48 -12.25 8.29 6.12
CA MET A 48 -13.16 8.72 7.18
C MET A 48 -12.42 9.21 8.44
N SER A 49 -11.19 8.72 8.72
CA SER A 49 -10.37 9.17 9.85
C SER A 49 -9.69 10.53 9.63
N CYS A 50 -9.51 10.93 8.37
CA CYS A 50 -8.78 12.13 7.98
C CYS A 50 -9.68 13.36 7.75
N VAL A 51 -11.00 13.19 7.82
CA VAL A 51 -11.99 14.19 7.46
C VAL A 51 -12.86 14.58 8.64
N ASP A 52 -13.25 15.85 8.70
CA ASP A 52 -14.20 16.32 9.70
C ASP A 52 -15.60 15.78 9.37
N HIS A 53 -16.45 15.63 10.39
CA HIS A 53 -17.84 15.14 10.21
C HIS A 53 -18.68 15.99 9.23
N ASP A 54 -18.27 17.24 8.98
CA ASP A 54 -18.95 18.17 8.06
C ASP A 54 -18.33 18.19 6.64
N SER A 55 -17.37 17.30 6.34
CA SER A 55 -16.74 17.25 5.02
C SER A 55 -17.75 16.95 3.91
N SER A 56 -17.66 17.72 2.85
CA SER A 56 -18.49 17.60 1.66
C SER A 56 -18.14 16.34 0.86
N ALA A 57 -19.09 15.88 0.04
CA ALA A 57 -18.86 14.76 -0.88
C ALA A 57 -17.65 14.97 -1.80
N ALA A 58 -17.41 16.22 -2.24
CA ALA A 58 -16.27 16.56 -3.09
C ALA A 58 -14.93 16.47 -2.36
N GLU A 59 -14.88 16.82 -1.07
CA GLU A 59 -13.66 16.70 -0.24
C GLU A 59 -13.33 15.22 0.02
N LEU A 60 -14.35 14.42 0.36
CA LEU A 60 -14.22 12.97 0.53
C LEU A 60 -13.73 12.27 -0.74
N GLU A 61 -14.33 12.62 -1.89
CA GLU A 61 -13.92 12.11 -3.20
C GLU A 61 -12.49 12.53 -3.55
N SER A 62 -12.12 13.80 -3.30
CA SER A 62 -10.77 14.29 -3.54
C SER A 62 -9.73 13.56 -2.69
N LEU A 63 -10.05 13.28 -1.42
CA LEU A 63 -9.14 12.58 -0.51
C LEU A 63 -9.00 11.10 -0.90
N ALA A 64 -10.11 10.42 -1.20
CA ALA A 64 -10.08 9.05 -1.71
C ALA A 64 -9.21 8.94 -2.98
N ASN A 65 -9.34 9.89 -3.91
CA ASN A 65 -8.51 9.94 -5.12
C ASN A 65 -7.02 10.17 -4.81
N GLN A 66 -6.68 10.92 -3.77
CA GLN A 66 -5.29 11.09 -3.35
C GLN A 66 -4.70 9.76 -2.87
N HIS A 67 -5.39 9.03 -2.00
CA HIS A 67 -4.94 7.72 -1.52
C HIS A 67 -4.81 6.70 -2.67
N ILE A 68 -5.76 6.69 -3.61
CA ILE A 68 -5.65 5.88 -4.85
C ILE A 68 -4.39 6.24 -5.63
N SER A 69 -4.10 7.53 -5.80
CA SER A 69 -2.91 8.00 -6.51
C SER A 69 -1.62 7.53 -5.82
N ASP A 70 -1.59 7.56 -4.49
CA ASP A 70 -0.43 7.14 -3.70
C ASP A 70 -0.18 5.63 -3.84
N ILE A 71 -1.23 4.80 -3.74
CA ILE A 71 -1.18 3.34 -3.94
C ILE A 71 -0.63 3.01 -5.34
N VAL A 72 -1.17 3.65 -6.39
CA VAL A 72 -0.70 3.45 -7.77
C VAL A 72 0.76 3.85 -7.91
N SER A 73 1.13 5.02 -7.37
CA SER A 73 2.51 5.53 -7.44
C SER A 73 3.49 4.60 -6.73
N LEU A 74 3.10 4.06 -5.56
CA LEU A 74 3.90 3.11 -4.80
C LEU A 74 4.16 1.83 -5.60
N ASN A 75 3.12 1.30 -6.23
CA ASN A 75 3.24 0.08 -7.01
C ASN A 75 4.08 0.29 -8.28
N GLU A 76 3.87 1.39 -9.01
CA GLU A 76 4.68 1.75 -10.18
C GLU A 76 6.15 1.98 -9.81
N TYR A 77 6.40 2.71 -8.71
CA TYR A 77 7.74 2.96 -8.22
C TYR A 77 8.46 1.66 -7.86
N SER A 78 7.78 0.78 -7.13
CA SER A 78 8.33 -0.51 -6.72
C SER A 78 8.65 -1.37 -7.94
N ASN A 79 7.71 -1.54 -8.87
CA ASN A 79 7.94 -2.32 -10.09
C ASN A 79 9.10 -1.78 -10.97
N THR A 80 9.33 -0.46 -10.99
CA THR A 80 10.33 0.15 -11.88
C THR A 80 11.69 0.41 -11.23
N LYS A 81 11.74 0.57 -9.90
CA LYS A 81 12.95 0.99 -9.17
C LYS A 81 13.46 -0.03 -8.18
N TYR A 82 12.67 -1.04 -7.81
CA TYR A 82 13.05 -2.04 -6.82
C TYR A 82 14.40 -2.70 -7.16
N ASN A 83 14.61 -3.14 -8.40
CA ASN A 83 15.88 -3.77 -8.79
C ASN A 83 17.08 -2.81 -8.68
N LYS A 84 16.90 -1.52 -8.99
CA LYS A 84 17.96 -0.50 -8.83
C LYS A 84 18.24 -0.22 -7.36
N TYR A 85 17.20 -0.25 -6.53
CA TYR A 85 17.30 -0.08 -5.09
C TYR A 85 18.08 -1.25 -4.47
N MET A 86 17.72 -2.48 -4.83
CA MET A 86 18.43 -3.69 -4.40
C MET A 86 19.85 -3.75 -4.93
N GLU A 87 20.08 -3.37 -6.19
CA GLU A 87 21.43 -3.28 -6.76
C GLU A 87 22.30 -2.27 -6.01
N PHE A 88 21.74 -1.12 -5.60
CA PHE A 88 22.47 -0.13 -4.81
C PHE A 88 22.78 -0.62 -3.39
N ALA A 89 21.81 -1.27 -2.73
CA ALA A 89 21.96 -1.75 -1.36
C ALA A 89 22.86 -3.00 -1.25
N TRP A 90 22.82 -3.89 -2.26
CA TRP A 90 23.45 -5.21 -2.21
C TRP A 90 24.50 -5.47 -3.29
N GLY A 91 24.70 -4.54 -4.23
CA GLY A 91 25.69 -4.65 -5.30
C GLY A 91 25.40 -5.75 -6.33
N LYS A 92 24.18 -6.32 -6.34
CA LYS A 92 23.75 -7.35 -7.29
C LYS A 92 22.40 -7.03 -7.91
N GLY A 93 22.33 -7.05 -9.23
CA GLY A 93 21.10 -6.85 -9.99
C GLY A 93 20.28 -8.15 -10.05
N PHE A 94 19.36 -8.33 -9.11
CA PHE A 94 18.33 -9.36 -9.20
C PHE A 94 16.99 -8.75 -9.59
N THR A 95 16.17 -9.54 -10.28
CA THR A 95 14.80 -9.17 -10.67
C THR A 95 13.87 -10.04 -9.81
N VAL A 96 13.28 -9.48 -8.76
CA VAL A 96 12.21 -10.16 -8.01
C VAL A 96 10.90 -9.56 -8.49
N PRO A 97 9.89 -10.36 -8.88
CA PRO A 97 8.55 -9.84 -9.07
C PRO A 97 8.06 -9.37 -7.70
N LEU A 98 7.97 -8.06 -7.52
CA LEU A 98 7.47 -7.46 -6.30
C LEU A 98 6.07 -6.90 -6.57
N GLU A 99 5.05 -7.59 -6.11
CA GLU A 99 3.70 -7.01 -6.04
C GLU A 99 3.57 -6.30 -4.70
N GLN A 100 3.44 -4.98 -4.75
CA GLN A 100 3.01 -4.19 -3.60
C GLN A 100 1.51 -4.33 -3.46
N SER A 101 1.07 -4.77 -2.29
CA SER A 101 -0.33 -4.91 -1.93
C SER A 101 -0.89 -3.61 -1.35
N ILE A 102 -2.21 -3.51 -1.23
CA ILE A 102 -2.85 -2.43 -0.47
C ILE A 102 -2.46 -2.50 1.00
N ASP A 103 -2.32 -3.70 1.56
CA ASP A 103 -1.95 -3.90 2.95
C ASP A 103 -0.56 -3.29 3.25
N ASP A 104 0.35 -3.29 2.27
CA ASP A 104 1.64 -2.60 2.38
C ASP A 104 1.49 -1.09 2.49
N TYR A 105 0.57 -0.51 1.72
CA TYR A 105 0.24 0.91 1.82
C TYR A 105 -0.42 1.25 3.17
N LEU A 106 -1.33 0.41 3.66
CA LEU A 106 -1.97 0.58 4.97
C LEU A 106 -0.94 0.58 6.11
N MET A 107 -0.03 -0.40 6.10
CA MET A 107 1.05 -0.51 7.08
C MET A 107 1.94 0.76 7.13
N VAL A 108 2.25 1.33 5.97
CA VAL A 108 3.00 2.60 5.90
C VAL A 108 2.22 3.75 6.50
N LEU A 109 0.93 3.84 6.17
CA LEU A 109 0.11 4.96 6.61
C LEU A 109 -0.10 4.93 8.13
N GLU A 110 -0.25 3.75 8.71
CA GLU A 110 -0.29 3.56 10.16
C GLU A 110 1.01 4.01 10.85
N GLU A 111 2.17 3.72 10.25
CA GLU A 111 3.48 4.08 10.82
C GLU A 111 3.78 5.58 10.71
N PHE A 112 3.59 6.16 9.52
CA PHE A 112 4.07 7.52 9.23
C PHE A 112 2.99 8.59 9.26
N GLY A 113 1.72 8.24 9.09
CA GLY A 113 0.60 9.18 8.94
C GLY A 113 0.63 10.03 7.66
N GLU A 114 1.76 10.09 6.96
CA GLU A 114 1.96 10.83 5.72
C GLU A 114 2.64 9.95 4.66
N PHE A 115 2.22 10.11 3.40
CA PHE A 115 2.79 9.33 2.29
C PHE A 115 3.99 10.03 1.64
N HIS A 116 5.13 9.36 1.67
CA HIS A 116 6.38 9.76 1.02
C HIS A 116 6.96 8.59 0.22
N LEU A 117 6.68 8.57 -1.07
CA LEU A 117 6.94 7.45 -1.99
C LEU A 117 8.23 6.65 -1.71
N GLN A 118 9.40 7.30 -1.67
CA GLN A 118 10.67 6.58 -1.50
C GLN A 118 10.85 6.01 -0.09
N THR A 119 10.48 6.77 0.94
CA THR A 119 10.58 6.35 2.35
C THR A 119 9.61 5.21 2.64
N CYS A 120 8.37 5.33 2.14
CA CYS A 120 7.33 4.32 2.27
C CYS A 120 7.74 3.01 1.61
N ALA A 121 8.19 3.06 0.35
CA ALA A 121 8.67 1.87 -0.35
C ALA A 121 9.82 1.19 0.39
N HIS A 122 10.79 1.97 0.91
CA HIS A 122 11.89 1.44 1.71
C HIS A 122 11.42 0.71 2.97
N PHE A 123 10.50 1.33 3.72
CA PHE A 123 9.95 0.76 4.93
C PHE A 123 9.22 -0.56 4.68
N ILE A 124 8.42 -0.62 3.61
CA ILE A 124 7.73 -1.85 3.22
C ILE A 124 8.75 -2.94 2.89
N PHE A 125 9.77 -2.63 2.08
CA PHE A 125 10.77 -3.62 1.69
C PHE A 125 11.54 -4.19 2.88
N HIS A 126 11.79 -3.36 3.89
CA HIS A 126 12.41 -3.80 5.14
C HIS A 126 11.48 -4.74 5.93
N ASN A 127 10.18 -4.42 6.05
CA ASN A 127 9.22 -5.19 6.85
C ASN A 127 8.70 -6.46 6.16
N GLN A 128 8.72 -6.51 4.83
CA GLN A 128 8.46 -7.74 4.05
C GLN A 128 9.63 -8.74 4.09
N ASP A 129 10.66 -8.46 4.89
CA ASP A 129 11.84 -9.30 5.08
C ASP A 129 12.56 -9.65 3.77
N ILE A 130 12.39 -8.81 2.74
CA ILE A 130 13.01 -8.99 1.42
C ILE A 130 14.55 -8.93 1.52
N TRP A 131 15.05 -8.42 2.64
CA TRP A 131 16.45 -8.23 2.99
C TRP A 131 17.06 -9.46 3.67
N HIS A 132 16.26 -10.40 4.18
CA HIS A 132 16.74 -11.66 4.75
C HIS A 132 16.43 -12.87 3.87
N ASN A 133 15.98 -12.65 2.64
CA ASN A 133 15.56 -13.68 1.71
C ASN A 133 16.51 -14.90 1.79
N ASP A 134 16.09 -15.98 2.45
CA ASP A 134 16.87 -17.21 2.61
C ASP A 134 17.24 -17.80 1.23
N ASP A 135 16.48 -17.44 0.18
CA ASP A 135 16.81 -17.71 -1.22
C ASP A 135 18.05 -16.93 -1.71
N PHE A 136 18.34 -15.75 -1.16
CA PHE A 136 19.60 -15.02 -1.42
C PHE A 136 20.78 -15.80 -0.84
N ASP A 137 20.72 -16.25 0.41
CA ASP A 137 21.77 -17.08 1.00
C ASP A 137 21.97 -18.37 0.18
N ARG A 138 20.88 -19.00 -0.28
CA ARG A 138 20.95 -20.18 -1.16
C ARG A 138 21.58 -19.89 -2.52
N VAL A 139 21.18 -18.81 -3.20
CA VAL A 139 21.75 -18.38 -4.49
C VAL A 139 23.22 -17.98 -4.34
N MET A 140 23.56 -17.27 -3.27
CA MET A 140 24.94 -16.89 -2.93
C MET A 140 25.81 -18.12 -2.64
N GLU A 141 25.25 -19.15 -2.00
CA GLU A 141 25.96 -20.40 -1.75
C GLU A 141 26.13 -21.23 -3.04
N GLU A 142 25.15 -21.23 -3.94
CA GLU A 142 25.24 -21.86 -5.27
C GLU A 142 26.28 -21.17 -6.18
N GLU A 143 26.32 -19.83 -6.20
CA GLU A 143 27.36 -19.08 -6.94
C GLU A 143 28.76 -19.34 -6.36
N ARG A 144 28.89 -19.38 -5.04
CA ARG A 144 30.17 -19.65 -4.37
C ARG A 144 30.70 -21.05 -4.71
N LYS A 145 29.83 -22.06 -4.72
CA LYS A 145 30.16 -23.44 -5.15
C LYS A 145 30.57 -23.50 -6.63
N THR A 146 29.96 -22.68 -7.48
CA THR A 146 30.28 -22.62 -8.92
C THR A 146 31.66 -21.99 -9.15
N ILE A 147 32.00 -20.93 -8.43
CA ILE A 147 33.33 -20.28 -8.51
C ILE A 147 34.43 -21.21 -7.99
N ASP A 148 34.21 -21.86 -6.84
CA ASP A 148 35.19 -22.80 -6.26
C ASP A 148 35.40 -24.04 -7.14
N GLY A 149 34.37 -24.49 -7.84
CA GLY A 149 34.46 -25.59 -8.82
C GLY A 149 35.16 -25.22 -10.14
N LEU A 150 35.27 -23.92 -10.45
CA LEU A 150 36.02 -23.42 -11.62
C LEU A 150 37.50 -23.13 -11.32
N LEU A 151 37.89 -23.13 -10.03
CA LEU A 151 39.25 -22.89 -9.56
C LEU A 151 40.02 -24.17 -9.18
N GLN A 152 39.43 -25.35 -9.40
CA GLN A 152 40.09 -26.67 -9.31
C GLN A 152 40.53 -27.16 -10.68
#